data_AF-A0A7W0ES88-F1
#
_entry.id   AF-A0A7W0ES88-F1
#
_cell.length_a   1.000
_cell.length_b   1.000
_cell.length_c   1.000
_cell.angle_alpha   90.00
_cell.angle_beta   90.00
_cell.angle_gamma   90.00
#
_symmetry.space_group_name_H-M   'P 1'
#
loop_
_entity.id
_entity.type
_entity.pdbx_description
1 polymer ?
#
loop_
_entity_poly.entity_id
_entity_poly.type
_entity_poly.pdbx_seq_one_letter_code
_entity_poly.pdbx_strand_id
1 'polypeptide(L)'
;MTAAKDKIKVAIASDFLLSFSKVPRKQQAKVMNFVTKFRSNPMLPGINYEKIAHAKDPNIRSVRIDQSYRGIVLKPDTGNVYVLLWIDHHDKAYKWAENKTYKIHPETGSLQVIEVEETQDKQDIELSETEERALFTDIHDRHLLSLGVPELQLPLVRGLKTTEDLDRIEDQLPQEAYEALFFLAEGYSLEDVLQDIEMAVKKEEIDTNDYESALNNPDSRRRFFVVEDDLELSAILNAPLEK
;
A
#
# COMPACT_ATOMS: atom_id res chain seq x y z
N MET A 1 -30.05 -14.20 -16.92
CA MET A 1 -28.84 -14.00 -16.10
C MET A 1 -28.06 -12.88 -16.75
N THR A 2 -28.29 -11.67 -16.28
CA THR A 2 -27.66 -10.46 -16.81
C THR A 2 -26.26 -10.41 -16.21
N ALA A 3 -25.22 -10.56 -17.04
CA ALA A 3 -23.86 -10.30 -16.61
C ALA A 3 -23.82 -8.89 -16.01
N ALA A 4 -23.54 -8.77 -14.71
CA ALA A 4 -23.22 -7.49 -14.12
C ALA A 4 -22.12 -6.88 -14.98
N LYS A 5 -22.36 -5.69 -15.53
CA LYS A 5 -21.28 -4.91 -16.14
C LYS A 5 -20.22 -4.75 -15.06
N ASP A 6 -19.10 -5.42 -15.25
CA ASP A 6 -17.89 -5.27 -14.45
C ASP A 6 -17.59 -3.77 -14.30
N LYS A 7 -17.93 -3.21 -13.14
CA LYS A 7 -17.81 -1.78 -12.88
C LYS A 7 -16.34 -1.49 -12.67
N ILE A 8 -15.76 -0.67 -13.55
CA ILE A 8 -14.40 -0.18 -13.37
C ILE A 8 -14.32 0.57 -12.03
N LYS A 9 -13.34 0.20 -11.20
CA LYS A 9 -13.04 0.86 -9.93
C LYS A 9 -11.66 1.46 -10.02
N VAL A 10 -11.58 2.77 -9.78
CA VAL A 10 -10.31 3.50 -9.69
C VAL A 10 -10.15 4.02 -8.28
N ALA A 11 -9.06 3.60 -7.63
CA ALA A 11 -8.63 4.13 -6.36
C ALA A 11 -7.39 5.02 -6.52
N ILE A 12 -7.17 5.89 -5.55
CA ILE A 12 -6.02 6.79 -5.47
C ILE A 12 -5.29 6.53 -4.17
N ALA A 13 -4.00 6.22 -4.25
CA ALA A 13 -3.16 6.06 -3.07
C ALA A 13 -2.83 7.43 -2.44
N SER A 14 -2.62 7.45 -1.13
CA SER A 14 -2.15 8.65 -0.41
C SER A 14 -0.82 9.16 -0.98
N ASP A 15 0.08 8.25 -1.36
CA ASP A 15 1.33 8.53 -2.06
C ASP A 15 1.15 9.25 -3.40
N PHE A 16 0.06 8.97 -4.12
CA PHE A 16 -0.27 9.69 -5.34
C PHE A 16 -0.64 11.14 -5.02
N LEU A 17 -1.40 11.38 -3.95
CA LEU A 17 -1.77 12.73 -3.51
C LEU A 17 -0.54 13.51 -3.06
N LEU A 18 0.32 12.88 -2.26
CA LEU A 18 1.59 13.44 -1.78
C LEU A 18 2.50 13.81 -2.94
N SER A 19 2.71 12.92 -3.91
CA SER A 19 3.52 13.21 -5.10
C SER A 19 2.87 14.27 -5.99
N PHE A 20 1.55 14.23 -6.20
CA PHE A 20 0.80 15.24 -6.94
C PHE A 20 0.97 16.65 -6.35
N SER A 21 0.95 16.79 -5.03
CA SER A 21 1.15 18.09 -4.35
C SER A 21 2.52 18.71 -4.64
N LYS A 22 3.53 17.87 -4.93
CA LYS A 22 4.90 18.27 -5.27
C LYS A 22 5.08 18.58 -6.77
N VAL A 23 4.12 18.21 -7.62
CA VAL A 23 4.14 18.49 -9.06
C VAL A 23 3.93 20.00 -9.31
N PRO A 24 4.68 20.64 -10.23
CA PRO A 24 4.46 22.05 -10.57
C PRO A 24 3.03 22.32 -11.04
N ARG A 25 2.42 23.43 -10.62
CA ARG A 25 1.02 23.81 -10.94
C ARG A 25 0.63 23.65 -12.41
N LYS A 26 1.53 24.01 -13.33
CA LYS A 26 1.30 23.87 -14.78
C LYS A 26 1.09 22.41 -15.21
N GLN A 27 1.77 21.48 -14.55
CA GLN A 27 1.70 20.04 -14.83
C GLN A 27 0.57 19.36 -14.06
N GLN A 28 0.18 19.87 -12.89
CA GLN A 28 -0.99 19.38 -12.15
C GLN A 28 -2.26 19.38 -13.00
N ALA A 29 -2.49 20.40 -13.83
CA ALA A 29 -3.65 20.43 -14.74
C ALA A 29 -3.65 19.25 -15.75
N LYS A 30 -2.48 18.79 -16.20
CA LYS A 30 -2.38 17.62 -17.09
C LYS A 30 -2.64 16.33 -16.34
N VAL A 31 -2.15 16.23 -15.12
CA VAL A 31 -2.47 15.11 -14.22
C VAL A 31 -3.97 15.03 -14.00
N MET A 32 -4.63 16.13 -13.63
CA MET A 32 -6.09 16.18 -13.43
C MET A 32 -6.84 15.66 -14.66
N ASN A 33 -6.48 16.18 -15.84
CA ASN A 33 -7.07 15.73 -17.10
C ASN A 33 -6.83 14.24 -17.37
N PHE A 34 -5.65 13.72 -17.00
CA PHE A 34 -5.36 12.29 -17.08
C PHE A 34 -6.25 11.50 -16.12
N VAL A 35 -6.35 11.89 -14.85
CA VAL A 35 -7.13 11.17 -13.84
C VAL A 35 -8.61 11.11 -14.22
N THR A 36 -9.20 12.22 -14.67
CA THR A 36 -10.60 12.23 -15.16
C THR A 36 -10.80 11.26 -16.32
N LYS A 37 -9.90 11.27 -17.32
CA LYS A 37 -9.97 10.32 -18.45
C LYS A 37 -9.79 8.87 -17.99
N PHE A 38 -8.82 8.63 -17.12
CA PHE A 38 -8.50 7.30 -16.60
C PHE A 38 -9.67 6.71 -15.82
N ARG A 39 -10.35 7.50 -14.99
CA ARG A 39 -11.56 7.09 -14.28
C ARG A 39 -12.71 6.76 -15.22
N SER A 40 -12.92 7.57 -16.26
CA SER A 40 -13.97 7.27 -17.24
C SER A 40 -13.71 5.98 -18.02
N ASN A 41 -12.45 5.73 -18.40
CA ASN A 41 -12.04 4.51 -19.08
C ASN A 41 -10.50 4.32 -19.00
N PRO A 42 -10.01 3.40 -18.15
CA PRO A 42 -8.59 3.14 -17.95
C PRO A 42 -7.99 2.31 -19.09
N MET A 43 -8.80 1.79 -20.02
CA MET A 43 -8.35 1.01 -21.17
C MET A 43 -8.21 1.85 -22.45
N LEU A 44 -8.33 3.18 -22.36
CA LEU A 44 -8.17 4.05 -23.53
C LEU A 44 -6.79 3.83 -24.20
N PRO A 45 -6.71 3.77 -25.54
CA PRO A 45 -5.44 3.56 -26.23
C PRO A 45 -4.35 4.58 -25.87
N GLY A 46 -4.74 5.79 -25.48
CA GLY A 46 -3.82 6.85 -25.08
C GLY A 46 -3.18 6.68 -23.70
N ILE A 47 -3.61 5.73 -22.87
CA ILE A 47 -3.06 5.52 -21.52
C ILE A 47 -1.63 4.95 -21.59
N ASN A 48 -1.36 4.09 -22.58
CA ASN A 48 -0.04 3.50 -22.86
C ASN A 48 0.59 2.84 -21.63
N TYR A 49 0.06 1.69 -21.21
CA TYR A 49 0.65 0.92 -20.12
C TYR A 49 2.00 0.32 -20.53
N GLU A 50 3.03 0.68 -19.79
CA GLU A 50 4.39 0.15 -19.94
C GLU A 50 4.72 -0.74 -18.74
N LYS A 51 5.32 -1.91 -18.98
CA LYS A 51 5.90 -2.72 -17.91
C LYS A 51 7.17 -2.03 -17.41
N ILE A 52 7.36 -2.05 -16.10
CA ILE A 52 8.57 -1.55 -15.45
C ILE A 52 9.51 -2.75 -15.28
N ALA A 53 10.64 -2.74 -15.98
CA ALA A 53 11.48 -3.93 -16.11
C ALA A 53 12.03 -4.48 -14.78
N HIS A 54 12.31 -3.59 -13.81
CA HIS A 54 12.89 -3.93 -12.51
C HIS A 54 11.87 -3.87 -11.37
N ALA A 55 10.57 -3.72 -11.67
CA ALA A 55 9.54 -3.76 -10.63
C ALA A 55 9.40 -5.18 -10.07
N LYS A 56 9.49 -5.30 -8.74
CA LYS A 56 9.24 -6.57 -8.03
C LYS A 56 7.79 -7.02 -8.15
N ASP A 57 6.86 -6.07 -8.26
CA ASP A 57 5.45 -6.35 -8.46
C ASP A 57 5.08 -6.40 -9.96
N PRO A 58 4.67 -7.57 -10.48
CA PRO A 58 4.30 -7.71 -11.88
C PRO A 58 2.99 -7.02 -12.24
N ASN A 59 2.21 -6.49 -11.30
CA ASN A 59 0.97 -5.75 -11.54
C ASN A 59 1.20 -4.24 -11.70
N ILE A 60 2.39 -3.74 -11.37
CA ILE A 60 2.69 -2.31 -11.52
C ILE A 60 2.96 -1.98 -12.98
N ARG A 61 2.37 -0.88 -13.45
CA ARG A 61 2.57 -0.33 -14.80
C ARG A 61 2.90 1.15 -14.72
N SER A 62 3.72 1.61 -15.66
CA SER A 62 3.87 3.03 -15.93
C SER A 62 2.83 3.48 -16.96
N VAL A 63 2.29 4.68 -16.79
CA VAL A 63 1.39 5.34 -17.74
C VAL A 63 1.87 6.74 -18.02
N ARG A 64 1.56 7.24 -19.21
CA ARG A 64 2.05 8.52 -19.67
C ARG A 64 1.12 9.66 -19.28
N ILE A 65 1.63 10.59 -18.46
CA ILE A 65 0.94 11.87 -18.19
C ILE A 65 1.28 12.89 -19.28
N ASP A 66 2.57 13.08 -19.55
CA ASP A 66 3.04 13.92 -20.65
C ASP A 66 4.41 13.46 -21.21
N GLN A 67 5.18 14.34 -21.85
CA GLN A 67 6.54 14.01 -22.31
C GLN A 67 7.50 13.71 -21.16
N SER A 68 7.34 14.38 -20.02
CA SER A 68 8.28 14.42 -18.91
C SER A 68 7.84 13.64 -17.66
N TYR A 69 6.52 13.53 -17.43
CA TYR A 69 5.95 12.89 -16.26
C TYR A 69 5.36 11.51 -16.59
N ARG A 70 5.46 10.61 -15.61
CA ARG A 70 4.84 9.30 -15.58
C ARG A 70 3.96 9.16 -14.35
N GLY A 71 2.83 8.49 -14.54
CA GLY A 71 2.03 7.94 -13.46
C GLY A 71 2.42 6.49 -13.24
N ILE A 72 2.39 6.03 -11.99
CA ILE A 72 2.52 4.63 -11.64
C ILE A 72 1.15 4.12 -11.23
N VAL A 73 0.78 2.95 -11.76
CA VAL A 73 -0.56 2.37 -11.60
C VAL A 73 -0.43 0.92 -11.18
N LEU A 74 -1.14 0.53 -10.13
CA LEU A 74 -1.43 -0.88 -9.88
C LEU A 74 -2.54 -1.33 -10.83
N LYS A 75 -2.23 -2.31 -11.67
CA LYS A 75 -3.18 -2.92 -12.59
C LYS A 75 -3.08 -4.44 -12.43
N PRO A 76 -3.89 -5.03 -11.54
CA PRO A 76 -4.02 -6.48 -11.44
C PRO A 76 -4.36 -7.12 -12.81
N ASP A 77 -3.92 -8.35 -13.02
CA ASP A 77 -4.23 -9.11 -14.23
C ASP A 77 -5.68 -9.59 -14.27
N THR A 78 -6.33 -9.69 -13.10
CA THR A 78 -7.75 -10.07 -12.94
C THR A 78 -8.57 -8.92 -12.35
N GLY A 79 -9.85 -8.88 -12.71
CA GLY A 79 -10.78 -7.85 -12.23
C GLY A 79 -10.67 -6.51 -12.96
N ASN A 80 -11.39 -5.51 -12.46
CA ASN A 80 -11.50 -4.18 -13.08
C ASN A 80 -11.10 -3.05 -12.10
N VAL A 81 -10.16 -3.37 -11.21
CA VAL A 81 -9.59 -2.45 -10.24
C VAL A 81 -8.30 -1.85 -10.79
N TYR A 82 -8.15 -0.54 -10.62
CA TYR A 82 -6.94 0.19 -10.95
C TYR A 82 -6.62 1.13 -9.80
N VAL A 83 -5.35 1.21 -9.39
CA VAL A 83 -4.94 2.14 -8.32
C VAL A 83 -3.90 3.10 -8.86
N LEU A 84 -4.17 4.39 -8.76
CA LEU A 84 -3.18 5.43 -9.05
C LEU A 84 -2.24 5.54 -7.85
N LEU A 85 -0.96 5.24 -8.05
CA LEU A 85 0.01 5.05 -6.97
C LEU A 85 0.96 6.23 -6.78
N TRP A 86 1.50 6.78 -7.86
CA TRP A 86 2.54 7.81 -7.80
C TRP A 86 2.63 8.65 -9.07
N ILE A 87 3.17 9.87 -8.98
CA ILE A 87 3.49 10.71 -10.13
C ILE A 87 4.88 11.32 -9.96
N ASP A 88 5.75 11.16 -10.95
CA ASP A 88 7.02 11.88 -10.99
C ASP A 88 7.58 11.96 -12.42
N HIS A 89 8.73 12.58 -12.56
CA HIS A 89 9.58 12.44 -13.73
C HIS A 89 9.90 10.98 -14.00
N HIS A 90 10.01 10.63 -15.29
CA HIS A 90 10.23 9.28 -15.79
C HIS A 90 11.12 8.40 -14.89
N ASP A 91 12.40 8.75 -14.75
CA ASP A 91 13.38 7.90 -14.06
C ASP A 91 13.07 7.75 -12.57
N LYS A 92 12.57 8.83 -11.94
CA LYS A 92 12.19 8.82 -10.52
C LYS A 92 10.96 7.97 -10.27
N ALA A 93 9.97 8.03 -11.17
CA ALA A 93 8.76 7.25 -11.06
C ALA A 93 9.06 5.74 -11.21
N TYR A 94 9.98 5.38 -12.11
CA TYR A 94 10.44 4.01 -12.27
C TYR A 94 11.19 3.54 -11.02
N LYS A 95 12.18 4.30 -10.57
CA LYS A 95 12.95 3.97 -9.35
C LYS A 95 12.05 3.83 -8.12
N TRP A 96 11.06 4.70 -7.95
CA TRP A 96 10.08 4.60 -6.87
C TRP A 96 9.28 3.29 -6.91
N ALA A 97 8.94 2.82 -8.11
CA ALA A 97 8.14 1.62 -8.31
C ALA A 97 8.92 0.30 -8.13
N GLU A 98 10.26 0.32 -8.27
CA GLU A 98 11.09 -0.89 -8.29
C GLU A 98 10.96 -1.74 -7.03
N ASN A 99 10.93 -1.10 -5.86
CA ASN A 99 10.96 -1.76 -4.56
C ASN A 99 9.59 -1.91 -3.88
N LYS A 100 8.51 -1.54 -4.56
CA LYS A 100 7.16 -1.59 -3.98
C LYS A 100 6.37 -2.78 -4.49
N THR A 101 5.70 -3.46 -3.58
CA THR A 101 4.80 -4.56 -3.88
C THR A 101 3.45 -4.34 -3.22
N TYR A 102 2.37 -4.51 -3.99
CA TYR A 102 1.01 -4.39 -3.51
C TYR A 102 0.40 -5.78 -3.42
N LYS A 103 0.05 -6.20 -2.20
CA LYS A 103 -0.55 -7.52 -1.97
C LYS A 103 -1.74 -7.41 -1.02
N ILE A 104 -2.71 -8.27 -1.25
CA ILE A 104 -3.80 -8.48 -0.29
C ILE A 104 -3.25 -9.39 0.81
N HIS A 105 -3.32 -8.94 2.05
CA HIS A 105 -2.88 -9.70 3.20
C HIS A 105 -3.82 -10.89 3.45
N PRO A 106 -3.31 -12.14 3.55
CA PRO A 106 -4.15 -13.34 3.53
C PRO A 106 -5.02 -13.52 4.78
N GLU A 107 -4.68 -12.90 5.90
CA GLU A 107 -5.47 -13.03 7.15
C GLU A 107 -6.36 -11.83 7.45
N THR A 108 -5.98 -10.63 6.99
CA THR A 108 -6.71 -9.39 7.29
C THR A 108 -7.50 -8.88 6.08
N GLY A 109 -7.15 -9.32 4.87
CA GLY A 109 -7.78 -8.88 3.62
C GLY A 109 -7.44 -7.44 3.23
N SER A 110 -6.52 -6.79 3.94
CA SER A 110 -6.09 -5.43 3.59
C SER A 110 -5.15 -5.45 2.38
N LEU A 111 -5.31 -4.49 1.48
CA LEU A 111 -4.31 -4.16 0.47
C LEU A 111 -3.14 -3.46 1.16
N GLN A 112 -1.99 -4.13 1.20
CA GLN A 112 -0.77 -3.65 1.84
C GLN A 112 0.25 -3.23 0.79
N VAL A 113 1.04 -2.21 1.16
CA VAL A 113 2.23 -1.79 0.43
C VAL A 113 3.42 -2.37 1.18
N ILE A 114 4.17 -3.23 0.52
CA ILE A 114 5.36 -3.86 1.08
C ILE A 114 6.57 -3.27 0.35
N GLU A 115 7.41 -2.55 1.09
CA GLU A 115 8.69 -2.09 0.58
C GLU A 115 9.70 -3.21 0.75
N VAL A 116 10.09 -3.81 -0.36
CA VAL A 116 11.16 -4.79 -0.38
C VAL A 116 12.40 -4.02 -0.79
N GLU A 117 13.25 -3.63 0.15
CA GLU A 117 14.60 -3.22 -0.22
C GLU A 117 15.35 -4.48 -0.68
N GLU A 118 16.00 -4.42 -1.85
CA GLU A 118 17.11 -5.36 -2.05
C GLU A 118 18.11 -5.00 -0.97
N THR A 119 18.48 -5.97 -0.16
CA THR A 119 19.52 -5.86 0.88
C THR A 119 20.84 -5.42 0.23
N GLN A 120 20.97 -4.12 -0.03
CA GLN A 120 22.24 -3.42 -0.06
C GLN A 120 22.40 -2.88 1.35
N ASP A 121 23.29 -3.56 2.07
CA ASP A 121 23.53 -3.45 3.49
C ASP A 121 22.34 -4.06 4.27
N LYS A 122 22.45 -5.20 4.95
CA LYS A 122 23.21 -5.23 6.21
C LYS A 122 23.50 -3.81 6.71
N GLN A 123 22.48 -2.98 6.86
CA GLN A 123 22.46 -2.18 8.06
C GLN A 123 22.56 -3.24 9.15
N ASP A 124 23.78 -3.39 9.65
CA ASP A 124 24.01 -3.62 11.05
C ASP A 124 23.16 -2.56 11.77
N ILE A 125 21.84 -2.76 11.80
CA ILE A 125 21.11 -2.51 13.02
C ILE A 125 21.90 -3.42 13.97
N GLU A 126 22.83 -2.82 14.71
CA GLU A 126 23.38 -3.44 15.90
C GLU A 126 22.16 -3.67 16.79
N LEU A 127 21.40 -4.72 16.49
CA LEU A 127 20.27 -5.20 17.26
C LEU A 127 20.90 -5.66 18.55
N SER A 128 21.00 -4.72 19.50
CA SER A 128 21.70 -4.78 20.78
C SER A 128 22.21 -6.19 21.08
N GLU A 129 23.50 -6.49 20.95
CA GLU A 129 24.07 -7.83 21.20
C GLU A 129 23.87 -8.35 22.65
N THR A 130 23.08 -7.67 23.48
CA THR A 130 22.56 -8.21 24.72
C THR A 130 21.79 -9.51 24.48
N GLU A 131 22.01 -10.49 25.34
CA GLU A 131 21.23 -11.74 25.48
C GLU A 131 19.78 -11.47 25.94
N GLU A 132 19.26 -10.28 25.69
CA GLU A 132 17.89 -9.90 26.00
C GLU A 132 16.95 -10.60 25.02
N ARG A 133 15.85 -11.15 25.57
CA ARG A 133 14.83 -11.82 24.77
C ARG A 133 14.24 -10.82 23.78
N ALA A 134 14.11 -11.24 22.52
CA ALA A 134 13.46 -10.43 21.50
C ALA A 134 12.04 -10.04 21.92
N LEU A 135 11.61 -8.85 21.51
CA LEU A 135 10.40 -8.17 21.97
C LEU A 135 9.14 -9.03 21.81
N PHE A 136 9.06 -9.80 20.72
CA PHE A 136 7.90 -10.63 20.37
C PHE A 136 8.16 -12.14 20.51
N THR A 137 9.13 -12.55 21.34
CA THR A 137 9.52 -13.98 21.47
C THR A 137 8.35 -14.89 21.83
N ASP A 138 7.45 -14.45 22.70
CA ASP A 138 6.36 -15.27 23.24
C ASP A 138 5.12 -15.34 22.32
N ILE A 139 5.12 -14.62 21.20
CA ILE A 139 4.01 -14.59 20.24
C ILE A 139 4.36 -15.47 19.05
N HIS A 140 3.46 -16.39 18.66
CA HIS A 140 3.67 -17.24 17.47
C HIS A 140 3.51 -16.47 16.16
N ASP A 141 4.20 -16.91 15.10
CA ASP A 141 4.14 -16.24 13.78
C ASP A 141 2.72 -16.11 13.25
N ARG A 142 1.88 -17.14 13.43
CA ARG A 142 0.46 -17.08 13.05
C ARG A 142 -0.26 -15.87 13.65
N HIS A 143 0.10 -15.49 14.88
CA HIS A 143 -0.53 -14.34 15.53
C HIS A 143 0.06 -13.05 14.98
N LEU A 144 1.37 -12.98 14.72
CA LEU A 144 1.97 -11.82 14.05
C LEU A 144 1.34 -11.56 12.67
N LEU A 145 1.09 -12.63 11.90
CA LEU A 145 0.35 -12.55 10.64
C LEU A 145 -1.08 -12.03 10.88
N SER A 146 -1.80 -12.53 11.89
CA SER A 146 -3.15 -12.05 12.22
C SER A 146 -3.19 -10.57 12.61
N LEU A 147 -2.06 -10.02 13.11
CA LEU A 147 -1.90 -8.61 13.43
C LEU A 147 -1.59 -7.75 12.18
N GLY A 148 -1.54 -8.35 10.99
CA GLY A 148 -1.28 -7.67 9.73
C GLY A 148 0.20 -7.61 9.33
N VAL A 149 1.10 -8.25 10.07
CA VAL A 149 2.53 -8.32 9.69
C VAL A 149 2.66 -9.14 8.39
N PRO A 150 3.23 -8.58 7.31
CA PRO A 150 3.47 -9.34 6.10
C PRO A 150 4.44 -10.49 6.35
N GLU A 151 4.19 -11.66 5.75
CA GLU A 151 5.06 -12.83 5.86
C GLU A 151 6.53 -12.51 5.54
N LEU A 152 6.78 -11.68 4.52
CA LEU A 152 8.12 -11.25 4.11
C LEU A 152 8.86 -10.43 5.18
N GLN A 153 8.14 -9.84 6.13
CA GLN A 153 8.66 -8.97 7.18
C GLN A 153 8.70 -9.65 8.56
N LEU A 154 8.23 -10.91 8.68
CA LEU A 154 8.38 -11.69 9.92
C LEU A 154 9.83 -11.74 10.43
N PRO A 155 10.86 -11.97 9.58
CA PRO A 155 12.25 -11.96 10.05
C PRO A 155 12.70 -10.61 10.64
N LEU A 156 12.21 -9.50 10.08
CA LEU A 156 12.48 -8.16 10.58
C LEU A 156 11.86 -7.98 11.97
N VAL A 157 10.57 -8.31 12.13
CA VAL A 157 9.84 -8.22 13.41
C VAL A 157 10.44 -9.12 14.48
N ARG A 158 10.91 -10.32 14.10
CA ARG A 158 11.58 -11.27 15.02
C ARG A 158 12.94 -10.79 15.51
N GLY A 159 13.58 -9.87 14.78
CA GLY A 159 14.87 -9.29 15.15
C GLY A 159 14.78 -8.22 16.24
N LEU A 160 13.59 -7.63 16.45
CA LEU A 160 13.39 -6.49 17.36
C LEU A 160 13.61 -6.87 18.82
N LYS A 161 14.33 -6.02 19.57
CA LYS A 161 14.62 -6.24 20.99
C LYS A 161 13.93 -5.21 21.88
N THR A 162 13.78 -3.97 21.41
CA THR A 162 13.15 -2.90 22.18
C THR A 162 12.05 -2.16 21.41
N THR A 163 11.25 -1.36 22.11
CA THR A 163 10.29 -0.42 21.51
C THR A 163 10.97 0.55 20.56
N GLU A 164 12.17 1.02 20.87
CA GLU A 164 12.93 1.91 19.98
C GLU A 164 13.38 1.21 18.69
N ASP A 165 13.60 -0.11 18.70
CA ASP A 165 13.86 -0.85 17.46
C ASP A 165 12.61 -0.88 16.58
N LEU A 166 11.42 -1.02 17.18
CA LEU A 166 10.14 -0.99 16.48
C LEU A 166 9.89 0.39 15.85
N ASP A 167 10.10 1.48 16.60
CA ASP A 167 9.94 2.84 16.09
C ASP A 167 10.84 3.12 14.87
N ARG A 168 12.07 2.57 14.84
CA ARG A 168 12.99 2.75 13.71
C ARG A 168 12.53 2.11 12.42
N ILE A 169 11.62 1.13 12.49
CA ILE A 169 11.10 0.43 11.33
C ILE A 169 9.64 0.79 11.02
N GLU A 170 9.06 1.79 11.70
CA GLU A 170 7.68 2.25 11.51
C GLU A 170 7.35 2.45 10.02
N ASP A 171 8.19 3.18 9.30
CA ASP A 171 8.03 3.48 7.87
C ASP A 171 8.18 2.26 6.94
N GLN A 172 8.69 1.12 7.45
CA GLN A 172 8.87 -0.10 6.67
C GLN A 172 7.68 -1.06 6.80
N LEU A 173 6.85 -0.91 7.84
CA LEU A 173 5.72 -1.81 8.11
C LEU A 173 4.41 -1.24 7.59
N PRO A 174 3.42 -2.09 7.23
CA PRO A 174 2.04 -1.64 7.13
C PRO A 174 1.61 -1.00 8.45
N GLN A 175 0.96 0.17 8.37
CA GLN A 175 0.59 0.97 9.53
C GLN A 175 -0.21 0.17 10.59
N GLU A 176 -1.16 -0.66 10.15
CA GLU A 176 -1.96 -1.51 11.03
C GLU A 176 -1.11 -2.53 11.79
N ALA A 177 -0.05 -3.05 11.15
CA ALA A 177 0.86 -4.01 11.76
C ALA A 177 1.75 -3.32 12.80
N TYR A 178 2.26 -2.13 12.48
CA TYR A 178 3.03 -1.32 13.42
C TYR A 178 2.21 -0.98 14.67
N GLU A 179 0.97 -0.50 14.50
CA GLU A 179 0.08 -0.14 15.62
C GLU A 179 -0.19 -1.35 16.53
N ALA A 180 -0.47 -2.50 15.95
CA ALA A 180 -0.70 -3.74 16.69
C ALA A 180 0.55 -4.19 17.46
N LEU A 181 1.72 -4.16 16.83
CA LEU A 181 3.00 -4.47 17.48
C LEU A 181 3.34 -3.47 18.59
N PHE A 182 3.02 -2.19 18.39
CA PHE A 182 3.23 -1.13 19.36
C PHE A 182 2.40 -1.39 20.63
N PHE A 183 1.10 -1.71 20.49
CA PHE A 183 0.28 -2.05 21.66
C PHE A 183 0.81 -3.26 22.43
N LEU A 184 1.27 -4.29 21.73
CA LEU A 184 1.89 -5.45 22.38
C LEU A 184 3.17 -5.07 23.13
N ALA A 185 3.99 -4.19 22.55
CA ALA A 185 5.21 -3.71 23.17
C ALA A 185 4.92 -2.85 24.42
N GLU A 186 3.81 -2.11 24.43
CA GLU A 186 3.29 -1.37 25.59
C GLU A 186 2.61 -2.26 26.65
N GLY A 187 2.57 -3.57 26.44
CA GLY A 187 2.08 -4.55 27.42
C GLY A 187 0.59 -4.87 27.34
N TYR A 188 -0.10 -4.48 26.26
CA TYR A 188 -1.46 -4.95 25.99
C TYR A 188 -1.44 -6.46 25.71
N SER A 189 -2.52 -7.15 26.09
CA SER A 189 -2.57 -8.61 25.86
C SER A 189 -2.81 -8.92 24.39
N LEU A 190 -2.25 -10.04 23.93
CA LEU A 190 -2.48 -10.51 22.56
C LEU A 190 -3.97 -10.71 22.26
N GLU A 191 -4.74 -11.18 23.25
CA GLU A 191 -6.19 -11.37 23.11
C GLU A 191 -6.91 -10.04 22.85
N ASP A 192 -6.57 -8.99 23.61
CA ASP A 192 -7.21 -7.67 23.47
C ASP A 192 -6.91 -7.06 22.10
N VAL A 193 -5.64 -7.10 21.67
CA VAL A 193 -5.23 -6.55 20.37
C VAL A 193 -5.87 -7.32 19.20
N LEU A 194 -5.90 -8.66 19.29
CA LEU A 194 -6.57 -9.47 18.27
C LEU A 194 -8.07 -9.24 18.25
N GLN A 195 -8.72 -9.05 19.40
CA GLN A 195 -10.14 -8.77 19.47
C GLN A 195 -10.49 -7.45 18.75
N ASP A 196 -9.68 -6.41 18.95
CA ASP A 196 -9.89 -5.12 18.26
C ASP A 196 -9.78 -5.26 16.74
N ILE A 197 -8.84 -6.07 16.25
CA ILE A 197 -8.67 -6.36 14.83
C ILE A 197 -9.81 -7.25 14.28
N GLU A 198 -10.20 -8.29 14.99
CA GLU A 198 -11.32 -9.15 14.61
C GLU A 198 -12.64 -8.38 14.57
N MET A 199 -12.83 -7.39 15.45
CA MET A 199 -14.00 -6.51 15.38
C MET A 199 -13.99 -5.63 14.12
N ALA A 200 -12.81 -5.34 13.57
CA ALA A 200 -12.65 -4.57 12.34
C ALA A 200 -12.76 -5.41 11.05
N VAL A 201 -12.48 -6.72 11.09
CA VAL A 201 -12.38 -7.60 9.91
C VAL A 201 -13.34 -8.80 9.98
N LYS A 202 -14.03 -9.10 8.87
CA LYS A 202 -14.92 -10.29 8.78
C LYS A 202 -14.10 -11.57 8.54
N LYS A 203 -14.38 -12.63 9.32
CA LYS A 203 -13.83 -14.02 9.22
C LYS A 203 -14.34 -14.81 8.01
N GLU A 204 -14.35 -14.23 6.82
CA GLU A 204 -14.58 -14.99 5.58
C GLU A 204 -13.23 -15.37 4.95
N GLU A 205 -13.19 -16.44 4.15
CA GLU A 205 -11.98 -16.84 3.43
C GLU A 205 -11.57 -15.71 2.47
N ILE A 206 -10.35 -15.20 2.62
CA ILE A 206 -9.86 -14.04 1.85
C ILE A 206 -9.34 -14.50 0.50
N ASP A 207 -9.96 -14.01 -0.58
CA ASP A 207 -9.41 -14.12 -1.93
C ASP A 207 -8.33 -13.04 -2.14
N THR A 208 -7.07 -13.47 -2.21
CA THR A 208 -5.92 -12.59 -2.43
C THR A 208 -5.82 -12.02 -3.85
N ASN A 209 -6.78 -12.32 -4.73
CA ASN A 209 -6.95 -11.69 -6.04
C ASN A 209 -8.17 -10.76 -6.12
N ASP A 210 -8.99 -10.67 -5.06
CA ASP A 210 -10.13 -9.77 -4.98
C ASP A 210 -9.73 -8.38 -4.47
N TYR A 211 -9.06 -7.63 -5.35
CA TYR A 211 -8.67 -6.24 -5.07
C TYR A 211 -9.88 -5.32 -4.84
N GLU A 212 -11.07 -5.71 -5.30
CA GLU A 212 -12.27 -4.91 -5.09
C GLU A 212 -12.70 -4.96 -3.62
N SER A 213 -12.73 -6.16 -3.04
CA SER A 213 -13.00 -6.36 -1.62
C SER A 213 -11.88 -5.81 -0.75
N ALA A 214 -10.61 -6.00 -1.14
CA ALA A 214 -9.49 -5.48 -0.38
C ALA A 214 -9.52 -3.94 -0.28
N LEU A 215 -9.86 -3.21 -1.35
CA LEU A 215 -10.02 -1.75 -1.29
C LEU A 215 -11.17 -1.29 -0.37
N ASN A 216 -12.12 -2.17 -0.04
CA ASN A 216 -13.18 -1.87 0.92
C ASN A 216 -12.81 -2.17 2.37
N ASN A 217 -11.68 -2.83 2.60
CA ASN A 217 -11.18 -3.13 3.94
C ASN A 217 -10.84 -1.81 4.69
N PRO A 218 -11.19 -1.68 5.98
CA PRO A 218 -10.90 -0.49 6.78
C PRO A 218 -9.44 -0.04 6.72
N ASP A 219 -8.48 -0.96 6.85
CA ASP A 219 -7.05 -0.63 6.81
C ASP A 219 -6.59 -0.16 5.44
N SER A 220 -7.20 -0.69 4.38
CA SER A 220 -6.92 -0.23 3.01
C SER A 220 -7.43 1.18 2.78
N ARG A 221 -8.61 1.53 3.31
CA ARG A 221 -9.22 2.85 3.16
C ARG A 221 -8.43 3.97 3.85
N ARG A 222 -7.52 3.64 4.78
CA ARG A 222 -6.58 4.58 5.37
C ARG A 222 -5.59 5.14 4.34
N ARG A 223 -5.27 4.34 3.31
CA ARG A 223 -4.22 4.66 2.32
C ARG A 223 -4.73 4.76 0.89
N PHE A 224 -5.88 4.16 0.58
CA PHE A 224 -6.47 4.10 -0.74
C PHE A 224 -7.88 4.68 -0.75
N PHE A 225 -8.08 5.71 -1.55
CA PHE A 225 -9.36 6.39 -1.70
C PHE A 225 -10.04 5.91 -2.98
N VAL A 226 -11.14 5.18 -2.86
CA VAL A 226 -11.99 4.81 -4.00
C VAL A 226 -12.80 6.04 -4.38
N VAL A 227 -12.63 6.54 -5.60
CA VAL A 227 -13.27 7.79 -6.02
C VAL A 227 -14.52 7.48 -6.83
N GLU A 228 -15.70 7.85 -6.33
CA GLU A 228 -17.00 7.55 -6.93
C GLU A 228 -17.44 8.57 -7.98
N ASP A 229 -17.13 9.86 -7.78
CA ASP A 229 -17.49 10.93 -8.73
C ASP A 229 -16.41 12.03 -8.86
N ASP A 230 -16.60 12.96 -9.79
CA ASP A 230 -15.63 14.04 -10.05
C ASP A 230 -15.59 15.12 -8.95
N LEU A 231 -16.67 15.27 -8.18
CA LEU A 231 -16.72 16.21 -7.05
C LEU A 231 -15.83 15.70 -5.91
N GLU A 232 -15.95 14.41 -5.58
CA GLU A 232 -15.11 13.73 -4.61
C GLU A 232 -13.64 13.76 -5.03
N LEU A 233 -13.35 13.50 -6.32
CA LEU A 233 -12.00 13.60 -6.86
C LEU A 233 -11.38 14.98 -6.60
N SER A 234 -12.15 16.02 -6.93
CA SER A 234 -11.71 17.41 -6.73
C SER A 234 -11.54 17.71 -5.24
N ALA A 235 -12.40 17.20 -4.37
CA ALA A 235 -12.27 17.38 -2.93
C ALA A 235 -10.97 16.74 -2.41
N ILE A 236 -10.71 15.48 -2.77
CA ILE A 236 -9.52 14.74 -2.35
C ILE A 236 -8.23 15.43 -2.84
N LEU A 237 -8.20 15.89 -4.10
CA LEU A 237 -6.98 16.48 -4.68
C LEU A 237 -6.71 17.92 -4.25
N ASN A 238 -7.71 18.62 -3.69
CA ASN A 238 -7.55 19.97 -3.16
C ASN A 238 -7.53 20.02 -1.62
N ALA A 239 -7.71 18.88 -0.95
CA ALA A 239 -7.62 18.80 0.49
C ALA A 239 -6.20 19.13 0.96
N PRO A 240 -6.02 19.83 2.09
CA PRO A 240 -4.72 19.92 2.74
C PRO A 240 -4.28 18.50 3.09
N LEU A 241 -3.10 18.09 2.60
CA LEU A 241 -2.53 16.82 3.03
C LEU A 241 -2.01 17.01 4.45
N GLU A 242 -2.52 16.22 5.39
CA GLU A 242 -1.97 16.16 6.75
C GLU A 242 -0.49 15.72 6.66
N LYS A 243 0.35 16.37 7.47
CA LYS A 243 1.80 16.16 7.48
C LYS A 243 2.18 15.07 8.46
#